data_AF-A0A1F7JGN9-F1
#
_entry.id   AF-A0A1F7JGN9-F1
#
_cell.length_a   1.000
_cell.length_b   1.000
_cell.length_c   1.000
_cell.angle_alpha   90.00
_cell.angle_beta   90.00
_cell.angle_gamma   90.00
#
_symmetry.space_group_name_H-M   'P 1'
#
loop_
_entity.id
_entity.type
_entity.pdbx_description
1 polymer ?
#
loop_
_entity_poly.entity_id
_entity_poly.type
_entity_poly.pdbx_seq_one_letter_code
_entity_poly.pdbx_strand_id
1 'polypeptide(L)'
;MFNKILFLISISLALGLLIHGSLVYGQSIPKTRYSPTEFIVKYKPGQATNNLKLLVLDRQKKAKNIINRIVFFFGDFKTRITNKKTPEDRWVRFESLNKTLGILSETNLSPESKQVTDLYVVKTNGKLDILKVIESYKQLPEVEYAEPNYLYETLELP
;
A
#
# COMPACT_ATOMS: atom_id res chain seq x y z
N MET A 1 -18.26 -75.02 -18.94
CA MET A 1 -18.17 -73.95 -17.91
C MET A 1 -17.15 -72.85 -18.29
N PHE A 2 -16.93 -72.58 -19.59
CA PHE A 2 -15.91 -71.65 -20.09
C PHE A 2 -16.47 -70.39 -20.80
N ASN A 3 -17.80 -70.30 -20.98
CA ASN A 3 -18.44 -69.17 -21.66
C ASN A 3 -18.96 -68.05 -20.74
N LYS A 4 -18.75 -68.14 -19.42
CA LYS A 4 -19.14 -67.06 -18.48
C LYS A 4 -17.97 -66.16 -18.07
N ILE A 5 -16.72 -66.60 -18.28
CA ILE A 5 -15.52 -65.83 -17.92
C ILE A 5 -15.16 -64.84 -19.05
N LEU A 6 -15.43 -65.20 -20.32
CA LEU A 6 -15.18 -64.33 -21.46
C LEU A 6 -16.10 -63.08 -21.50
N PHE A 7 -17.27 -63.14 -20.86
CA PHE A 7 -18.24 -62.03 -20.82
C PHE A 7 -17.92 -60.98 -19.74
N LEU A 8 -17.13 -61.33 -18.72
CA LEU A 8 -16.72 -60.40 -17.66
C LEU A 8 -15.46 -59.61 -18.03
N ILE A 9 -14.65 -60.12 -18.96
CA ILE A 9 -13.45 -59.43 -19.45
C ILE A 9 -13.82 -58.34 -20.48
N SER A 10 -14.91 -58.50 -21.24
CA SER A 10 -15.38 -57.48 -22.20
C SER A 10 -16.08 -56.28 -21.55
N ILE A 11 -16.64 -56.44 -20.35
CA ILE A 11 -17.26 -55.33 -19.58
C ILE A 11 -16.20 -54.51 -18.83
N SER A 12 -15.07 -55.13 -18.48
CA SER A 12 -13.96 -54.45 -17.81
C SER A 12 -13.13 -53.56 -18.74
N LEU A 13 -13.16 -53.81 -20.05
CA LEU A 13 -12.47 -52.99 -21.06
C LEU A 13 -13.31 -51.78 -21.54
N ALA A 14 -14.63 -51.81 -21.34
CA ALA A 14 -15.54 -50.70 -21.68
C ALA A 14 -15.72 -49.68 -20.55
N LEU A 15 -15.34 -50.02 -19.30
CA LEU A 15 -15.31 -49.07 -18.18
C LEU A 15 -13.98 -48.31 -18.06
N GLY A 16 -12.93 -48.75 -18.77
CA GLY A 16 -11.59 -48.15 -18.75
C GLY A 16 -11.38 -46.96 -19.71
N LEU A 17 -12.39 -46.59 -20.50
CA LEU A 17 -12.24 -45.60 -21.59
C LEU A 17 -13.27 -44.45 -21.58
N LEU A 18 -13.99 -44.25 -20.47
CA LEU A 18 -15.05 -43.22 -20.37
C LEU A 18 -14.91 -42.24 -19.20
N ILE A 19 -13.73 -42.15 -18.58
CA ILE A 19 -13.37 -41.03 -17.67
C ILE A 19 -11.95 -40.54 -18.00
N HIS A 20 -11.69 -40.29 -19.28
CA HIS A 20 -10.73 -39.27 -19.69
C HIS A 20 -11.52 -37.98 -19.87
N GLY A 21 -11.37 -37.01 -18.97
CA GLY A 21 -12.01 -35.71 -19.19
C GLY A 21 -12.26 -34.86 -17.97
N SER A 22 -11.29 -34.74 -17.07
CA SER A 22 -11.12 -33.48 -16.33
C SER A 22 -9.68 -33.40 -15.87
N LEU A 23 -8.80 -32.98 -16.79
CA LEU A 23 -7.71 -32.12 -16.40
C LEU A 23 -8.35 -30.99 -15.60
N VAL A 24 -8.35 -31.10 -14.28
CA VAL A 24 -8.44 -29.93 -13.41
C VAL A 24 -7.18 -29.16 -13.75
N TYR A 25 -7.29 -28.30 -14.77
CA TYR A 25 -6.38 -27.21 -14.96
C TYR A 25 -6.28 -26.57 -13.60
N GLY A 26 -5.13 -26.74 -12.95
CA GLY A 26 -4.79 -25.88 -11.83
C GLY A 26 -4.91 -24.47 -12.40
N GLN A 27 -5.98 -23.77 -12.06
CA GLN A 27 -5.99 -22.33 -12.16
C GLN A 27 -4.77 -21.93 -11.34
N SER A 28 -3.68 -21.59 -12.01
CA SER A 28 -2.60 -20.88 -11.35
C SER A 28 -3.27 -19.69 -10.73
N ILE A 29 -3.36 -19.66 -9.39
CA ILE A 29 -3.73 -18.45 -8.67
C ILE A 29 -2.81 -17.39 -9.27
N PRO A 30 -3.35 -16.37 -9.98
CA PRO A 30 -2.51 -15.39 -10.64
C PRO A 30 -1.58 -14.85 -9.56
N LYS A 31 -0.25 -15.00 -9.76
CA LYS A 31 0.72 -14.40 -8.85
C LYS A 31 0.36 -12.93 -8.84
N THR A 32 -0.19 -12.43 -7.74
CA THR A 32 -0.61 -11.04 -7.60
C THR A 32 0.61 -10.17 -7.84
N ARG A 33 0.74 -9.67 -9.07
CA ARG A 33 1.83 -8.83 -9.48
C ARG A 33 1.55 -7.46 -8.88
N TYR A 34 2.54 -6.88 -8.22
CA TYR A 34 2.45 -5.51 -7.70
C TYR A 34 3.40 -4.61 -8.49
N SER A 35 3.11 -3.32 -8.49
CA SER A 35 3.98 -2.30 -9.08
C SER A 35 5.33 -2.30 -8.35
N PRO A 36 6.45 -2.43 -9.05
CA PRO A 36 7.78 -2.42 -8.43
C PRO A 36 8.18 -1.02 -7.93
N THR A 37 7.45 0.03 -8.32
CA THR A 37 7.82 1.42 -8.03
C THR A 37 6.72 2.19 -7.31
N GLU A 38 5.56 1.58 -7.08
CA GLU A 38 4.41 2.26 -6.48
C GLU A 38 3.80 1.43 -5.36
N PHE A 39 3.33 2.13 -4.33
CA PHE A 39 2.61 1.52 -3.23
C PHE A 39 1.48 2.44 -2.77
N ILE A 40 0.51 1.88 -2.07
CA ILE A 40 -0.62 2.60 -1.50
C ILE A 40 -0.31 2.85 -0.03
N VAL A 41 -0.56 4.07 0.44
CA VAL A 41 -0.45 4.44 1.84
C VAL A 41 -1.75 5.11 2.29
N LYS A 42 -2.23 4.71 3.47
CA LYS A 42 -3.26 5.42 4.20
C LYS A 42 -2.62 6.08 5.42
N TYR A 43 -2.78 7.39 5.53
CA TYR A 43 -2.39 8.13 6.72
C TYR A 43 -3.57 8.22 7.69
N LYS A 44 -3.24 8.42 8.97
CA LYS A 44 -4.22 8.80 9.99
C LYS A 44 -4.85 10.16 9.62
N PRO A 45 -6.10 10.42 10.06
CA PRO A 45 -6.83 11.64 9.74
C PRO A 45 -6.00 12.92 9.86
N GLY A 46 -5.81 13.64 8.75
CA GLY A 46 -5.10 14.91 8.67
C GLY A 46 -3.58 14.81 8.87
N GLN A 47 -2.99 13.61 8.86
CA GLN A 47 -1.55 13.39 9.03
C GLN A 47 -0.79 13.14 7.72
N ALA A 48 -1.45 13.26 6.58
CA ALA A 48 -0.80 13.12 5.28
C ALA A 48 0.35 14.12 5.09
N THR A 49 1.38 13.70 4.37
CA THR A 49 2.63 14.46 4.13
C THR A 49 2.35 15.87 3.60
N ASN A 50 1.44 16.02 2.64
CA ASN A 50 1.07 17.33 2.09
C ASN A 50 0.36 18.23 3.11
N ASN A 51 -0.55 17.69 3.93
CA ASN A 51 -1.24 18.45 4.98
C ASN A 51 -0.24 18.97 6.01
N LEU A 52 0.73 18.13 6.37
CA LEU A 52 1.81 18.49 7.28
C LEU A 52 2.72 19.59 6.72
N LYS A 53 3.08 19.51 5.43
CA LYS A 53 3.84 20.55 4.74
C LYS A 53 3.12 21.90 4.78
N LEU A 54 1.83 21.91 4.44
CA LEU A 54 1.00 23.11 4.45
C LEU A 54 0.91 23.71 5.86
N LEU A 55 0.75 22.87 6.88
CA LEU A 55 0.72 23.29 8.28
C LEU A 55 2.04 23.96 8.71
N VAL A 56 3.19 23.39 8.34
CA VAL A 56 4.51 23.96 8.64
C VAL A 56 4.68 25.31 7.95
N LEU A 57 4.31 25.43 6.67
CA LEU A 57 4.39 26.69 5.93
C LEU A 57 3.50 27.78 6.53
N ASP A 58 2.27 27.43 6.94
CA ASP A 58 1.37 28.37 7.63
C ASP A 58 1.95 28.84 8.96
N ARG A 59 2.51 27.92 9.76
CA ARG A 59 3.17 28.25 11.04
C ARG A 59 4.36 29.17 10.83
N GLN A 60 5.23 28.89 9.86
CA GLN A 60 6.36 29.76 9.52
C GLN A 60 5.90 31.16 9.08
N LYS A 61 4.82 31.24 8.28
CA LYS A 61 4.23 32.53 7.87
C LYS A 61 3.69 33.30 9.06
N LYS A 62 2.94 32.66 9.97
CA LYS A 62 2.35 33.27 11.16
C LYS A 62 3.39 33.65 12.22
N ALA A 63 4.48 32.89 12.32
CA ALA A 63 5.57 33.13 13.27
C ALA A 63 6.36 34.41 13.00
N LYS A 64 6.13 35.08 11.86
CA LYS A 64 6.62 36.45 11.62
C LYS A 64 6.08 37.45 12.65
N ASN A 65 4.91 37.18 13.24
CA ASN A 65 4.38 37.95 14.35
C ASN A 65 4.94 37.42 15.68
N ILE A 66 5.51 38.32 16.50
CA ILE A 66 6.14 38.00 17.80
C ILE A 66 5.16 37.30 18.76
N ILE A 67 3.89 37.74 18.80
CA ILE A 67 2.86 37.13 19.66
C ILE A 67 2.63 35.68 19.24
N ASN A 68 2.43 35.44 17.93
CA ASN A 68 2.25 34.09 17.40
C ASN A 68 3.48 33.21 17.64
N ARG A 69 4.69 33.78 17.54
CA ARG A 69 5.94 33.06 17.84
C ARG A 69 5.98 32.59 19.29
N ILE A 70 5.55 33.41 20.25
CA ILE A 70 5.46 33.03 21.66
C ILE A 70 4.39 31.94 21.86
N VAL A 71 3.23 32.07 21.22
CA VAL A 71 2.15 31.06 21.28
C VAL A 71 2.65 29.71 20.74
N PHE A 72 3.34 29.70 19.60
CA PHE A 72 3.91 28.48 19.04
C PHE A 72 5.00 27.90 19.94
N PHE A 73 5.86 28.72 20.55
CA PHE A 73 6.87 28.24 21.48
C PHE A 73 6.26 27.48 22.67
N PHE A 74 5.25 28.03 23.33
CA PHE A 74 4.60 27.34 24.45
C PHE A 74 3.83 26.07 23.99
N GLY A 75 3.20 26.12 22.82
CA GLY A 75 2.57 24.94 22.22
C GLY A 75 3.57 23.82 21.91
N ASP A 76 4.74 24.19 21.39
CA ASP A 76 5.82 23.25 21.06
C ASP A 76 6.48 22.70 22.33
N PHE A 77 6.67 23.54 23.35
CA PHE A 77 7.12 23.10 24.66
C PHE A 77 6.17 22.05 25.24
N LYS A 78 4.85 22.32 25.24
CA LYS A 78 3.82 21.35 25.66
C LYS A 78 3.87 20.05 24.85
N THR A 79 4.11 20.15 23.55
CA THR A 79 4.23 18.98 22.65
C THR A 79 5.45 18.13 23.02
N ARG A 80 6.59 18.77 23.28
CA ARG A 80 7.83 18.09 23.66
C ARG A 80 7.76 17.43 25.03
N ILE A 81 7.16 18.09 26.04
CA ILE A 81 6.98 17.48 27.37
C ILE A 81 6.03 16.27 27.34
N THR A 82 5.12 16.19 26.35
CA THR A 82 4.27 15.00 26.13
C THR A 82 4.91 13.95 25.24
N ASN A 83 6.22 14.06 25.00
CA ASN A 83 7.02 13.19 24.14
C ASN A 83 6.48 13.05 22.70
N LYS A 84 5.78 14.08 22.23
CA LYS A 84 5.30 14.19 20.84
C LYS A 84 6.26 15.06 20.03
N LYS A 85 6.24 14.87 18.71
CA LYS A 85 7.05 15.67 17.77
C LYS A 85 6.24 16.85 17.26
N THR A 86 6.89 18.01 17.08
CA THR A 86 6.23 19.20 16.51
C THR A 86 5.90 18.97 15.03
N PRO A 87 5.00 19.78 14.42
CA PRO A 87 4.76 19.71 12.98
C PRO A 87 6.05 19.78 12.14
N GLU A 88 6.99 20.64 12.53
CA GLU A 88 8.28 20.81 11.87
C GLU A 88 9.15 19.55 11.99
N ASP A 89 9.28 18.99 13.20
CA ASP A 89 10.07 17.77 13.42
C ASP A 89 9.50 16.57 12.64
N ARG A 90 8.18 16.49 12.55
CA ARG A 90 7.49 15.45 11.76
C ARG A 90 7.74 15.65 10.28
N TRP A 91 7.65 16.89 9.78
CA TRP A 91 7.90 17.20 8.38
C TRP A 91 9.34 16.84 7.98
N VAL A 92 10.31 17.22 8.80
CA VAL A 92 11.73 16.88 8.57
C VAL A 92 11.93 15.37 8.54
N ARG A 93 11.26 14.61 9.43
CA ARG A 93 11.31 13.14 9.40
C ARG A 93 10.78 12.58 8.08
N PHE A 94 9.63 13.06 7.60
CA PHE A 94 9.08 12.66 6.31
C PHE A 94 10.01 13.01 5.16
N GLU A 95 10.50 14.24 5.10
CA GLU A 95 11.40 14.70 4.04
C GLU A 95 12.70 13.88 3.99
N SER A 96 13.29 13.61 5.16
CA SER A 96 14.48 12.77 5.26
C SER A 96 14.19 11.33 4.84
N LEU A 97 13.08 10.75 5.29
CA LEU A 97 12.70 9.39 4.91
C LEU A 97 12.45 9.30 3.41
N ASN A 98 11.68 10.24 2.85
CA ASN A 98 11.33 10.29 1.43
C ASN A 98 12.57 10.39 0.56
N LYS A 99 13.56 11.20 0.97
CA LYS A 99 14.85 11.30 0.29
C LYS A 99 15.63 9.98 0.34
N THR A 100 15.71 9.34 1.50
CA THR A 100 16.41 8.06 1.68
C THR A 100 15.75 6.93 0.88
N LEU A 101 14.41 6.87 0.88
CA LEU A 101 13.64 5.85 0.18
C LEU A 101 13.45 6.14 -1.31
N GLY A 102 13.87 7.32 -1.78
CA GLY A 102 13.74 7.70 -3.19
C GLY A 102 12.31 7.97 -3.63
N ILE A 103 11.47 8.50 -2.74
CA ILE A 103 10.10 8.90 -3.04
C ILE A 103 10.10 10.11 -3.97
N LEU A 104 9.32 10.01 -5.05
CA LEU A 104 9.22 11.04 -6.09
C LEU A 104 7.94 11.88 -5.95
N SER A 105 6.82 11.23 -5.65
CA SER A 105 5.52 11.90 -5.58
C SER A 105 4.50 11.12 -4.75
N GLU A 106 3.52 11.84 -4.21
CA GLU A 106 2.34 11.27 -3.54
C GLU A 106 1.08 11.87 -4.19
N THR A 107 0.18 11.02 -4.67
CA THR A 107 -1.07 11.41 -5.34
C THR A 107 -2.25 10.87 -4.54
N ASN A 108 -3.19 11.75 -4.16
CA ASN A 108 -4.39 11.32 -3.43
C ASN A 108 -5.30 10.48 -4.36
N LEU A 109 -5.82 9.36 -3.86
CA LEU A 109 -6.69 8.45 -4.61
C LEU A 109 -8.16 8.87 -4.66
N SER A 110 -8.60 9.80 -3.82
CA SER A 110 -9.96 10.33 -3.80
C SER A 110 -9.99 11.86 -3.71
N PRO A 111 -9.44 12.59 -4.69
CA PRO A 111 -9.45 14.05 -4.67
C PRO A 111 -10.85 14.64 -4.87
N GLU A 112 -11.77 13.89 -5.51
CA GLU A 112 -13.08 14.39 -5.94
C GLU A 112 -14.26 13.92 -5.06
N SER A 113 -14.05 13.00 -4.12
CA SER A 113 -15.15 12.57 -3.25
C SER A 113 -15.38 13.57 -2.11
N LYS A 114 -16.64 13.72 -1.69
CA LYS A 114 -17.02 14.58 -0.55
C LYS A 114 -16.40 14.10 0.78
N GLN A 115 -15.78 12.92 0.79
CA GLN A 115 -15.02 12.39 1.92
C GLN A 115 -13.53 12.52 1.61
N VAL A 116 -12.86 13.47 2.27
CA VAL A 116 -11.39 13.56 2.19
C VAL A 116 -10.81 12.27 2.75
N THR A 117 -10.35 11.37 1.87
CA THR A 117 -9.62 10.18 2.29
C THR A 117 -8.14 10.50 2.33
N ASP A 118 -7.48 10.20 3.44
CA ASP A 118 -6.03 10.28 3.57
C ASP A 118 -5.33 9.08 2.90
N LEU A 119 -5.80 8.67 1.72
CA LEU A 119 -5.32 7.54 0.94
C LEU A 119 -4.57 8.02 -0.30
N TYR A 120 -3.36 7.53 -0.50
CA TYR A 120 -2.43 8.02 -1.51
C TYR A 120 -1.72 6.88 -2.24
N VAL A 121 -1.45 7.08 -3.53
CA VAL A 121 -0.42 6.34 -4.26
C VAL A 121 0.89 7.07 -4.13
N VAL A 122 1.92 6.37 -3.70
CA VAL A 122 3.28 6.88 -3.54
C VAL A 122 4.15 6.25 -4.62
N LYS A 123 4.85 7.11 -5.38
CA LYS A 123 5.78 6.71 -6.42
C LYS A 123 7.22 6.83 -5.94
N THR A 124 8.02 5.82 -6.23
CA THR A 124 9.44 5.74 -5.91
C THR A 124 10.29 5.80 -7.19
N ASN A 125 11.59 6.04 -7.03
CA ASN A 125 12.56 5.99 -8.12
C ASN A 125 13.02 4.57 -8.50
N GLY A 126 12.49 3.54 -7.84
CA GLY A 126 12.81 2.13 -8.13
C GLY A 126 14.21 1.66 -7.72
N LYS A 127 14.99 2.47 -6.99
CA LYS A 127 16.34 2.06 -6.53
C LYS A 127 16.32 1.02 -5.42
N LEU A 128 15.26 1.00 -4.62
CA LEU A 128 15.06 0.08 -3.51
C LEU A 128 13.89 -0.86 -3.80
N ASP A 129 13.95 -2.04 -3.20
CA ASP A 129 12.82 -2.99 -3.21
C ASP A 129 11.59 -2.36 -2.54
N ILE A 130 10.48 -2.35 -3.27
CA ILE A 130 9.22 -1.73 -2.85
C ILE A 130 8.71 -2.30 -1.52
N LEU A 131 8.95 -3.59 -1.23
CA LEU A 131 8.52 -4.19 0.03
C LEU A 131 9.29 -3.60 1.23
N LYS A 132 10.59 -3.33 1.06
CA LYS A 132 11.42 -2.65 2.09
C LYS A 132 11.02 -1.19 2.27
N VAL A 133 10.66 -0.52 1.18
CA VAL A 133 10.13 0.86 1.22
C VAL A 133 8.83 0.88 2.03
N ILE A 134 7.91 -0.04 1.76
CA ILE A 134 6.64 -0.17 2.48
C ILE A 134 6.87 -0.46 3.96
N GLU A 135 7.77 -1.38 4.31
CA GLU A 135 8.11 -1.69 5.71
C GLU A 135 8.62 -0.46 6.45
N SER A 136 9.47 0.34 5.82
CA SER A 136 9.98 1.59 6.39
C SER A 136 8.86 2.61 6.62
N TYR A 137 7.92 2.71 5.67
CA TYR A 137 6.75 3.59 5.80
C TYR A 137 5.79 3.16 6.92
N LYS A 138 5.58 1.86 7.11
CA LYS A 138 4.73 1.31 8.19
C LYS A 138 5.21 1.69 9.59
N GLN A 139 6.50 2.00 9.76
CA GLN A 139 7.07 2.40 11.05
C GLN A 139 6.72 3.86 11.42
N LEU A 140 6.17 4.65 10.50
CA LEU A 140 5.79 6.03 10.77
C LEU A 140 4.53 6.11 11.65
N PRO A 141 4.55 6.90 12.74
CA PRO A 141 3.38 7.09 13.61
C PRO A 141 2.15 7.67 12.89
N GLU A 142 2.35 8.39 11.80
CA GLU A 142 1.32 9.01 10.98
C GLU A 142 0.63 8.04 10.01
N VAL A 143 1.24 6.89 9.73
CA VAL A 143 0.71 5.89 8.80
C VAL A 143 -0.27 4.98 9.54
N GLU A 144 -1.43 4.74 8.92
CA GLU A 144 -2.42 3.76 9.36
C GLU A 144 -2.11 2.40 8.74
N TYR A 145 -1.90 2.36 7.42
CA TYR A 145 -1.36 1.20 6.73
C TYR A 145 -0.62 1.60 5.44
N ALA A 146 0.23 0.70 4.96
CA ALA A 146 0.85 0.79 3.65
C ALA A 146 0.89 -0.61 3.00
N GLU A 147 0.61 -0.68 1.70
CA GLU A 147 0.50 -1.94 0.97
C GLU A 147 0.99 -1.81 -0.47
N PRO A 148 1.40 -2.92 -1.11
CA PRO A 148 1.78 -2.88 -2.53
C PRO A 148 0.63 -2.41 -3.42
N ASN A 149 0.95 -1.66 -4.47
CA ASN A 149 -0.04 -1.34 -5.50
C ASN A 149 -0.20 -2.55 -6.43
N TYR A 150 -1.23 -3.37 -6.20
CA TYR A 150 -1.49 -4.57 -6.99
C TYR A 150 -1.99 -4.24 -8.40
N LEU A 151 -1.41 -4.91 -9.39
CA LEU A 151 -1.80 -4.82 -10.79
C LEU A 151 -2.81 -5.92 -11.10
N TYR A 152 -3.96 -5.52 -11.65
CA TYR A 152 -4.92 -6.48 -12.20
C TYR A 152 -4.49 -6.85 -13.62
N GLU A 153 -4.28 -8.14 -13.88
CA GLU A 153 -4.18 -8.62 -15.26
C GLU A 153 -5.58 -8.57 -15.88
N THR A 154 -5.70 -7.99 -17.07
CA THR A 154 -6.90 -8.13 -17.88
C THR A 154 -7.08 -9.61 -18.18
N LEU A 155 -8.19 -10.20 -17.74
CA LEU A 155 -8.62 -11.50 -18.22
C LEU A 155 -8.80 -11.40 -19.74
N GLU A 156 -7.85 -11.95 -20.50
CA GLU A 156 -8.10 -12.28 -21.89
C GLU A 156 -9.18 -13.38 -21.86
N LEU A 157 -10.41 -13.00 -22.19
CA LEU A 157 -11.49 -13.97 -22.41
C LEU A 157 -11.17 -14.72 -23.71
N PRO A 158 -11.28 -16.07 -23.72
CA PRO A 158 -10.98 -16.90 -24.89
C PRO A 158 -11.92 -16.63 -26.07
#